data_AF-A0A060CJW1-F1
#
_entry.id   AF-A0A060CJW1-F1
#
_cell.length_a   1.000
_cell.length_b   1.000
_cell.length_c   1.000
_cell.angle_alpha   90.00
_cell.angle_beta   90.00
_cell.angle_gamma   90.00
#
_symmetry.space_group_name_H-M   'P 1'
#
loop_
_entity.id
_entity.type
_entity.pdbx_description
1 polymer ?
#
loop_
_entity_poly.entity_id
_entity_poly.type
_entity_poly.pdbx_seq_one_letter_code
_entity_poly.pdbx_strand_id
1 'polypeptide(L)'
;MIWVWTSDTANDALSWYPGDDYVDIIGLDIYPGENQHGSQYVAFDKVKSLYAGKKIITLSECGSIPAIGNMFEYGDTWSWFMPWNGDYTRSDKHNGVAYLKNVFSDDRVITRDEMPSLK
;
A
#
# COMPACT_ATOMS: atom_id res chain seq x y z
N MET A 1 6.28 -14.76 12.96
CA MET A 1 6.49 -13.36 12.54
C MET A 1 6.32 -13.31 11.04
N ILE A 2 5.75 -12.23 10.52
CA ILE A 2 5.70 -11.95 9.09
C ILE A 2 6.69 -10.80 8.85
N TRP A 3 7.66 -11.01 7.98
CA TRP A 3 8.73 -10.05 7.68
C TRP A 3 8.38 -9.22 6.44
N VAL A 4 8.27 -7.90 6.65
CA VAL A 4 8.00 -6.94 5.58
C VAL A 4 9.29 -6.20 5.24
N TRP A 5 9.72 -6.29 3.99
CA TRP A 5 10.88 -5.55 3.47
C TRP A 5 10.41 -4.33 2.68
N THR A 6 10.75 -3.13 3.13
CA THR A 6 10.45 -1.90 2.40
C THR A 6 11.44 -1.73 1.25
N SER A 7 10.93 -1.58 0.03
CA SER A 7 11.69 -1.33 -1.18
C SER A 7 11.31 0.03 -1.76
N ASP A 8 12.26 0.67 -2.45
CA ASP A 8 11.95 1.71 -3.44
C ASP A 8 11.81 1.09 -4.84
N THR A 9 11.67 1.95 -5.86
CA THR A 9 11.56 1.56 -7.27
C THR A 9 12.88 1.67 -8.04
N ALA A 10 14.01 1.92 -7.36
CA ALA A 10 15.30 2.10 -7.99
C ALA A 10 15.79 0.77 -8.61
N ASN A 11 16.63 0.87 -9.64
CA ASN A 11 17.12 -0.33 -10.34
C ASN A 11 18.09 -1.16 -9.49
N ASP A 12 18.69 -0.56 -8.46
CA ASP A 12 19.59 -1.17 -7.49
C ASP A 12 18.90 -1.60 -6.19
N ALA A 13 17.57 -1.50 -6.10
CA ALA A 13 16.80 -1.94 -4.92
C ALA A 13 17.13 -3.38 -4.48
N LEU A 14 17.37 -4.27 -5.45
CA LEU A 14 17.73 -5.67 -5.19
C LEU A 14 19.09 -5.84 -4.51
N SER A 15 19.99 -4.84 -4.54
CA SER A 15 21.27 -4.91 -3.83
C SER A 15 21.12 -4.81 -2.31
N TRP A 16 19.98 -4.28 -1.84
CA TRP A 16 19.63 -4.16 -0.42
C TRP A 16 18.70 -5.29 0.04
N TYR A 17 18.11 -6.02 -0.89
CA TYR A 17 17.15 -7.07 -0.59
C TYR A 17 17.80 -8.23 0.17
N PRO A 18 17.33 -8.59 1.38
CA PRO A 18 17.93 -9.66 2.18
C PRO A 18 17.84 -11.05 1.53
N GLY A 19 16.92 -11.26 0.59
CA GLY A 19 16.71 -12.51 -0.13
C GLY A 19 15.36 -13.17 0.17
N ASP A 20 14.92 -14.03 -0.75
CA ASP A 20 13.58 -14.65 -0.72
C ASP A 20 13.31 -15.47 0.55
N ASP A 21 14.35 -15.99 1.21
CA ASP A 21 14.23 -16.81 2.43
C ASP A 21 14.02 -15.99 3.72
N TYR A 22 14.20 -14.66 3.65
CA TYR A 22 14.15 -13.76 4.81
C TYR A 22 13.00 -12.74 4.75
N VAL A 23 12.22 -12.75 3.68
CA VAL A 23 11.18 -11.75 3.43
C VAL A 23 9.88 -12.43 3.02
N ASP A 24 8.78 -12.05 3.66
CA ASP A 24 7.44 -12.55 3.36
C ASP A 24 6.67 -11.60 2.43
N ILE A 25 6.81 -10.29 2.63
CA ILE A 25 6.04 -9.23 1.95
C ILE A 25 6.97 -8.08 1.54
N ILE A 26 6.72 -7.49 0.37
CA ILE A 26 7.40 -6.27 -0.08
C ILE A 26 6.52 -5.05 0.21
N GLY A 27 7.04 -4.10 0.98
CA GLY A 27 6.42 -2.81 1.26
C GLY A 27 6.94 -1.71 0.36
N LEU A 28 6.07 -0.74 0.08
CA LEU A 28 6.45 0.58 -0.44
C LEU A 28 5.90 1.67 0.48
N ASP A 29 6.70 2.72 0.64
CA ASP A 29 6.33 3.92 1.37
C ASP A 29 6.19 5.07 0.36
N ILE A 30 4.96 5.51 0.07
CA ILE A 30 4.70 6.49 -0.99
C ILE A 30 3.90 7.69 -0.45
N TYR A 31 4.51 8.87 -0.56
CA TYR A 31 3.92 10.14 -0.15
C TYR A 31 3.67 11.02 -1.39
N PRO A 32 2.53 10.85 -2.09
CA PRO A 32 2.30 11.48 -3.39
C PRO A 32 1.97 12.99 -3.31
N GLY A 33 1.80 13.52 -2.10
CA GLY A 33 1.38 14.90 -1.84
C GLY A 33 -0.01 14.97 -1.18
N GLU A 34 -0.54 16.19 -1.07
CA GLU A 34 -1.88 16.45 -0.51
C GLU A 34 -2.98 16.09 -1.52
N ASN A 35 -3.99 15.36 -1.05
CA ASN A 35 -5.18 14.97 -1.81
C ASN A 35 -4.86 14.26 -3.15
N GLN A 36 -3.77 13.47 -3.20
CA GLN A 36 -3.34 12.75 -4.39
C GLN A 36 -3.66 11.25 -4.26
N HIS A 37 -4.83 10.85 -4.73
CA HIS A 37 -5.37 9.48 -4.57
C HIS A 37 -5.09 8.55 -5.76
N GLY A 38 -4.04 8.81 -6.54
CA GLY A 38 -3.60 7.90 -7.61
C GLY A 38 -3.24 6.53 -7.05
N SER A 39 -3.53 5.46 -7.80
CA SER A 39 -3.37 4.07 -7.34
C SER A 39 -1.91 3.70 -7.03
N GLN A 40 -0.96 4.41 -7.64
CA GLN A 40 0.49 4.15 -7.62
C GLN A 40 0.93 2.95 -8.48
N TYR A 41 0.18 2.64 -9.55
CA TYR A 41 0.39 1.45 -10.40
C TYR A 41 1.81 1.35 -10.99
N VAL A 42 2.41 2.48 -11.38
CA VAL A 42 3.78 2.50 -11.94
C VAL A 42 4.78 1.95 -10.93
N ALA A 43 4.66 2.33 -9.65
CA ALA A 43 5.53 1.85 -8.59
C ALA A 43 5.25 0.38 -8.27
N PHE A 44 3.97 0.00 -8.21
CA PHE A 44 3.54 -1.38 -7.99
C PHE A 44 4.11 -2.33 -9.06
N ASP A 45 3.94 -2.01 -10.35
CA ASP A 45 4.41 -2.84 -11.46
C ASP A 45 5.94 -2.94 -11.52
N LYS A 46 6.62 -1.84 -11.18
CA LYS A 46 8.09 -1.82 -11.11
C LYS A 46 8.60 -2.75 -10.01
N VAL A 47 8.02 -2.66 -8.81
CA VAL A 47 8.40 -3.55 -7.70
C VAL A 47 8.01 -4.99 -7.99
N LYS A 48 6.80 -5.23 -8.48
CA LYS A 48 6.37 -6.58 -8.91
C LYS A 48 7.37 -7.19 -9.88
N SER A 49 7.86 -6.40 -10.83
CA SER A 49 8.88 -6.85 -11.79
C SER A 49 10.23 -7.11 -11.13
N LEU A 50 10.70 -6.21 -10.24
CA LEU A 50 11.97 -6.36 -9.51
C LEU A 50 12.00 -7.66 -8.68
N TYR A 51 10.91 -7.98 -8.00
CA TYR A 51 10.80 -9.17 -7.14
C TYR A 51 10.13 -10.37 -7.83
N ALA A 52 10.08 -10.35 -9.17
CA ALA A 52 9.55 -11.41 -10.03
C ALA A 52 8.13 -11.89 -9.66
N GLY A 53 7.31 -11.03 -9.06
CA GLY A 53 5.93 -11.32 -8.66
C GLY A 53 5.79 -12.44 -7.61
N LYS A 54 6.86 -12.80 -6.91
CA LYS A 54 6.86 -13.94 -5.96
C LYS A 54 6.28 -13.61 -4.58
N LYS A 55 6.20 -12.34 -4.23
CA LYS A 55 5.85 -11.84 -2.90
C LYS A 55 4.60 -10.98 -2.96
N ILE A 56 3.84 -10.97 -1.87
CA ILE A 56 2.75 -10.01 -1.67
C ILE A 56 3.37 -8.60 -1.67
N ILE A 57 2.65 -7.63 -2.24
CA ILE A 57 3.06 -6.23 -2.29
C ILE A 57 2.07 -5.37 -1.51
N THR A 58 2.58 -4.45 -0.71
CA THR A 58 1.79 -3.58 0.15
C THR A 58 2.26 -2.13 0.10
N LEU A 59 1.34 -1.21 0.40
CA LEU A 59 1.64 0.18 0.63
C LEU A 59 1.85 0.36 2.15
N SER A 60 3.06 0.03 2.61
CA SER A 60 3.42 -0.05 4.03
C SER A 60 3.33 1.30 4.74
N GLU A 61 3.54 2.40 4.01
CA GLU A 61 3.20 3.76 4.44
C GLU A 61 2.62 4.56 3.26
N CYS A 62 1.69 5.47 3.55
CA CYS A 62 1.30 6.47 2.57
C CYS A 62 0.92 7.83 3.17
N GLY A 63 0.94 8.85 2.31
CA GLY A 63 0.33 10.14 2.62
C GLY A 63 -1.17 10.11 2.34
N SER A 64 -1.54 10.14 1.05
CA SER A 64 -2.91 9.95 0.59
C SER A 64 -3.14 8.47 0.25
N ILE A 65 -4.23 7.90 0.78
CA ILE A 65 -4.66 6.53 0.48
C ILE A 65 -5.01 6.46 -1.01
N PRO A 66 -4.65 5.39 -1.74
CA PRO A 66 -5.03 5.26 -3.14
C PRO A 66 -6.53 5.03 -3.31
N ALA A 67 -7.14 5.59 -4.36
CA ALA A 67 -8.54 5.31 -4.68
C ALA A 67 -8.72 3.83 -5.00
N ILE A 68 -9.59 3.16 -4.23
CA ILE A 68 -9.83 1.70 -4.34
C ILE A 68 -10.26 1.33 -5.75
N GLY A 69 -11.18 2.09 -6.36
CA GLY A 69 -11.60 1.88 -7.74
C GLY A 69 -10.42 1.79 -8.72
N ASN A 70 -9.47 2.72 -8.61
CA ASN A 70 -8.30 2.78 -9.50
C ASN A 70 -7.36 1.59 -9.29
N MET A 71 -7.17 1.13 -8.04
CA MET A 71 -6.35 -0.06 -7.74
C MET A 71 -6.85 -1.31 -8.47
N PHE A 72 -8.18 -1.50 -8.49
CA PHE A 72 -8.79 -2.63 -9.20
C PHE A 72 -8.88 -2.41 -10.71
N GLU A 73 -9.01 -1.17 -11.18
CA GLU A 73 -9.01 -0.85 -12.60
C GLU A 73 -7.63 -1.09 -13.24
N TYR A 74 -6.55 -0.67 -12.56
CA TYR A 74 -5.19 -0.77 -13.08
C TYR A 74 -4.45 -2.04 -12.65
N GLY A 75 -5.01 -2.80 -11.70
CA GLY A 75 -4.48 -4.11 -11.29
C GLY A 75 -3.36 -4.05 -10.24
N ASP A 76 -3.12 -2.88 -9.66
CA ASP A 76 -2.21 -2.63 -8.54
C ASP A 76 -2.93 -2.74 -7.19
N THR A 77 -3.52 -3.91 -6.96
CA THR A 77 -4.22 -4.22 -5.71
C THR A 77 -3.23 -4.45 -4.56
N TRP A 78 -2.87 -3.36 -3.87
CA TRP A 78 -2.11 -3.36 -2.63
C TRP A 78 -2.74 -4.24 -1.55
N SER A 79 -1.94 -5.06 -0.86
CA SER A 79 -2.45 -5.95 0.20
C SER A 79 -2.99 -5.21 1.42
N TRP A 80 -2.38 -4.08 1.78
CA TRP A 80 -2.95 -3.08 2.68
C TRP A 80 -2.41 -1.70 2.32
N PHE A 81 -3.00 -0.67 2.92
CA PHE A 81 -2.48 0.68 2.95
C PHE A 81 -2.43 1.16 4.39
N MET A 82 -1.47 2.03 4.71
CA MET A 82 -1.34 2.61 6.04
C MET A 82 -1.02 4.10 5.90
N PRO A 83 -2.00 5.01 5.95
CA PRO A 83 -1.70 6.43 6.02
C PRO A 83 -0.86 6.69 7.28
N TRP A 84 0.16 7.53 7.16
CA TRP A 84 1.00 7.85 8.31
C TRP A 84 0.19 8.59 9.39
N ASN A 85 0.77 8.69 10.58
CA ASN A 85 0.11 9.36 11.69
C ASN A 85 0.00 10.88 11.49
N GLY A 86 -0.64 11.56 12.45
CA GLY A 86 -0.75 13.02 12.45
C GLY A 86 -1.62 13.51 11.29
N ASP A 87 -1.14 14.52 10.58
CA ASP A 87 -1.90 15.21 9.53
C ASP A 87 -2.26 14.30 8.35
N TYR A 88 -1.47 13.28 8.05
CA TYR A 88 -1.78 12.32 6.99
C TYR A 88 -3.09 11.54 7.27
N THR A 89 -3.43 11.31 8.55
CA THR A 89 -4.67 10.62 8.94
C THR A 89 -5.75 11.56 9.48
N ARG A 90 -5.35 12.62 10.20
CA ARG A 90 -6.29 13.48 10.97
C ARG A 90 -6.69 14.75 10.25
N SER A 91 -5.92 15.18 9.24
CA SER A 91 -6.20 16.38 8.48
C SER A 91 -6.92 16.02 7.19
N ASP A 92 -7.90 16.86 6.80
CA ASP A 92 -8.63 16.67 5.55
C ASP A 92 -7.75 16.91 4.31
N LYS A 93 -6.54 17.45 4.48
CA LYS A 93 -5.58 17.73 3.39
C LYS A 93 -5.15 16.50 2.61
N HIS A 94 -5.02 15.36 3.27
CA HIS A 94 -4.55 14.12 2.63
C HIS A 94 -5.69 13.14 2.38
N ASN A 95 -6.53 12.91 3.38
CA ASN A 95 -7.58 11.90 3.40
C ASN A 95 -8.83 12.48 4.08
N GLY A 96 -9.54 13.37 3.40
CA GLY A 96 -10.73 14.04 3.94
C GLY A 96 -11.83 13.07 4.41
N VAL A 97 -12.63 13.47 5.40
CA VAL A 97 -13.71 12.62 5.96
C VAL A 97 -14.62 12.00 4.89
N ALA A 98 -14.99 12.77 3.85
CA ALA A 98 -15.82 12.25 2.75
C ALA A 98 -15.10 11.15 1.95
N TYR A 99 -13.79 11.31 1.74
CA TYR A 99 -12.97 10.33 1.06
C TYR A 99 -12.77 9.07 1.92
N LEU A 100 -12.46 9.21 3.21
CA LEU A 100 -12.36 8.08 4.14
C LEU A 100 -13.68 7.29 4.21
N LYS A 101 -14.83 7.97 4.24
CA LYS A 101 -16.14 7.30 4.18
C LYS A 101 -16.31 6.50 2.90
N ASN A 102 -15.87 7.02 1.75
CA ASN A 102 -15.90 6.29 0.49
C ASN A 102 -15.03 5.03 0.58
N VAL A 103 -13.76 5.18 0.99
CA VAL A 103 -12.82 4.05 1.15
C VAL A 103 -13.38 2.97 2.06
N PHE A 104 -13.87 3.31 3.25
CA PHE A 104 -14.41 2.34 4.21
C PHE A 104 -15.82 1.82 3.88
N SER A 105 -16.47 2.35 2.84
CA SER A 105 -17.74 1.84 2.32
C SER A 105 -17.59 0.94 1.11
N ASP A 106 -16.38 0.79 0.58
CA ASP A 106 -16.10 -0.08 -0.57
C ASP A 106 -15.98 -1.53 -0.10
N ASP A 107 -16.81 -2.43 -0.63
CA ASP A 107 -16.87 -3.85 -0.26
C ASP A 107 -15.54 -4.61 -0.50
N ARG A 108 -14.58 -4.00 -1.20
CA ARG A 108 -13.25 -4.57 -1.45
C ARG A 108 -12.23 -4.18 -0.37
N VAL A 109 -12.58 -3.30 0.56
CA VAL A 109 -11.74 -2.88 1.69
C VAL A 109 -12.14 -3.66 2.93
N ILE A 110 -11.24 -4.51 3.41
CA ILE A 110 -11.45 -5.25 4.65
C ILE A 110 -11.23 -4.33 5.85
N THR A 111 -12.25 -4.20 6.68
CA THR A 111 -12.26 -3.43 7.92
C THR A 111 -12.13 -4.34 9.14
N ARG A 112 -11.98 -3.73 10.32
CA ARG A 112 -11.69 -4.47 11.56
C ARG A 112 -12.78 -5.49 11.92
N ASP A 113 -14.04 -5.14 11.71
CA ASP A 113 -15.20 -5.99 12.04
C ASP A 113 -15.40 -7.18 11.09
N GLU A 114 -14.74 -7.16 9.93
CA GLU A 114 -14.77 -8.27 8.96
C GLU A 114 -13.65 -9.31 9.20
N MET A 115 -12.70 -9.01 10.09
CA MET A 115 -11.59 -9.90 10.38
C MET A 115 -12.06 -11.17 11.13
N PRO A 116 -11.57 -12.37 10.75
CA PRO A 116 -11.88 -13.60 11.47
C PRO A 116 -11.22 -13.63 12.85
N SER A 117 -11.69 -14.52 13.75
CA SER A 117 -10.93 -14.81 14.97
C SER A 117 -9.59 -15.45 14.62
N LEU A 118 -8.51 -14.84 15.10
CA LEU A 118 -7.15 -15.40 15.01
C LEU A 118 -6.66 -15.92 16.37
N LYS A 119 -7.58 -16.08 17.32
CA LYS A 119 -7.36 -16.53 18.69
C LYS A 119 -8.41 -17.55 19.10
#